data_AF-A0A3D4A6W8-F1
#
_entry.id   AF-A0A3D4A6W8-F1
#
_cell.length_a   1.000
_cell.length_b   1.000
_cell.length_c   1.000
_cell.angle_alpha   90.00
_cell.angle_beta   90.00
_cell.angle_gamma   90.00
#
_symmetry.space_group_name_H-M   'P 1'
#
loop_
_entity.id
_entity.type
_entity.pdbx_description
1 polymer ?
#
loop_
_entity_poly.entity_id
_entity_poly.type
_entity_poly.pdbx_seq_one_letter_code
_entity_poly.pdbx_strand_id
1 'polypeptide(L)'
;MSDLKDSLMQWRYLVEAQVDFLRAVGEYRLDAAKAELVAAVASNQLSVARMKAQIAQELGGALRRLHRFENRNKLRAQRLATMARDASLVMNGEDLSLTRMVRMWSAYKVFERMLPLESLEKIMENDLAPGSRAADQFVNKADPQSECEDVPDTVDNEHMLVGWIKRKRYLAKRGTRAYRHIIHVFHEIAEVGRHEVEKVERSMDEMREGTFKVWNPLIISALPDSLDVQKILSAGIKSL
;
A
#
# COMPACT_ATOMS: atom_id res chain seq x y z
N MET A 1 -15.49 10.58 9.44
CA MET A 1 -14.22 11.19 8.96
C MET A 1 -13.05 11.09 9.95
N SER A 2 -13.27 11.01 11.29
CA SER A 2 -12.25 10.39 12.17
C SER A 2 -11.96 8.96 11.69
N ASP A 3 -12.99 8.30 11.14
CA ASP A 3 -12.89 7.02 10.45
C ASP A 3 -11.77 6.91 9.42
N LEU A 4 -11.44 7.95 8.64
CA LEU A 4 -10.42 7.80 7.60
C LEU A 4 -9.03 7.62 8.21
N LYS A 5 -8.71 8.45 9.21
CA LYS A 5 -7.45 8.37 9.95
C LYS A 5 -7.40 7.09 10.79
N ASP A 6 -8.50 6.76 11.46
CA ASP A 6 -8.59 5.63 12.37
C ASP A 6 -8.56 4.30 11.60
N SER A 7 -9.27 4.20 10.47
CA SER A 7 -9.20 3.06 9.56
C SER A 7 -7.77 2.88 9.06
N LEU A 8 -7.15 3.91 8.46
CA LEU A 8 -5.77 3.81 7.93
C LEU A 8 -4.72 3.45 8.97
N MET A 9 -4.92 3.83 10.24
CA MET A 9 -4.05 3.43 11.35
C MET A 9 -4.26 1.97 11.77
N GLN A 10 -5.51 1.53 11.89
CA GLN A 10 -5.85 0.13 12.16
C GLN A 10 -5.30 -0.80 11.07
N TRP A 11 -5.36 -0.37 9.81
CA TRP A 11 -4.78 -1.09 8.67
C TRP A 11 -3.27 -1.27 8.79
N ARG A 12 -2.53 -0.24 9.22
CA ARG A 12 -1.08 -0.36 9.46
C ARG A 12 -0.76 -1.45 10.47
N TYR A 13 -1.49 -1.48 11.59
CA TYR A 13 -1.27 -2.47 12.64
C TYR A 13 -1.59 -3.89 12.20
N LEU A 14 -2.68 -4.07 11.44
CA LEU A 14 -3.07 -5.37 10.90
C LEU A 14 -1.98 -5.92 9.95
N VAL A 15 -1.54 -5.10 9.00
CA VAL A 15 -0.48 -5.45 8.04
C VAL A 15 0.85 -5.76 8.74
N GLU A 16 1.23 -4.97 9.74
CA GLU A 16 2.46 -5.20 10.55
C GLU A 16 2.39 -6.56 11.28
N ALA A 17 1.29 -6.83 12.00
CA ALA A 17 1.11 -8.09 12.73
C ALA A 17 1.07 -9.32 11.80
N GLN A 18 0.42 -9.17 10.64
CA GLN A 18 0.32 -10.19 9.62
C GLN A 18 1.67 -10.59 9.01
N VAL A 19 2.55 -9.61 8.81
CA VAL A 19 3.92 -9.81 8.32
C VAL A 19 4.79 -10.48 9.39
N ASP A 20 4.75 -9.98 10.62
CA ASP A 20 5.58 -10.51 11.70
C ASP A 20 5.26 -11.98 12.00
N PHE A 21 3.98 -12.37 11.92
CA PHE A 21 3.57 -13.77 12.02
C PHE A 21 4.20 -14.66 10.94
N LEU A 22 4.18 -14.24 9.67
CA LEU A 22 4.78 -15.02 8.57
C LEU A 22 6.29 -15.18 8.72
N ARG A 23 6.96 -14.14 9.20
CA ARG A 23 8.40 -14.18 9.48
C ARG A 23 8.71 -15.25 10.51
N ALA A 24 8.02 -15.20 11.66
CA ALA A 24 8.23 -16.15 12.75
C ALA A 24 7.99 -17.60 12.31
N VAL A 25 6.92 -17.84 11.54
CA VAL A 25 6.62 -19.18 10.99
C VAL A 25 7.69 -19.66 10.01
N GLY A 26 8.18 -18.77 9.14
CA GLY A 26 9.20 -19.10 8.16
C GLY A 26 10.55 -19.42 8.79
N GLU A 27 10.99 -18.60 9.75
CA GLU A 27 12.22 -18.82 10.52
C GLU A 27 12.18 -20.16 11.25
N TYR A 28 11.10 -20.43 11.97
CA TYR A 28 10.88 -21.72 12.65
C TYR A 28 11.01 -22.90 11.68
N ARG A 29 10.39 -22.83 10.49
CA ARG A 29 10.44 -23.92 9.50
C ARG A 29 11.82 -24.12 8.89
N LEU A 30 12.55 -23.04 8.63
CA LEU A 30 13.92 -23.15 8.14
C LEU A 30 14.81 -23.82 9.18
N ASP A 31 14.65 -23.48 10.45
CA ASP A 31 15.46 -24.05 11.52
C ASP A 31 15.12 -25.52 11.77
N ALA A 32 13.84 -25.91 11.66
CA ALA A 32 13.42 -27.31 11.67
C ALA A 32 14.07 -28.10 10.51
N ALA A 33 14.03 -27.58 9.28
CA ALA A 33 14.64 -28.24 8.11
C ALA A 33 16.17 -28.38 8.24
N LYS A 34 16.86 -27.38 8.80
CA LYS A 34 18.30 -27.46 9.10
C LYS A 34 18.59 -28.51 10.17
N ALA A 35 17.79 -28.58 11.23
CA ALA A 35 17.96 -29.57 12.30
C ALA A 35 17.81 -30.99 11.74
N GLU A 36 16.82 -31.22 10.89
CA GLU A 36 16.63 -32.51 10.22
C GLU A 36 17.77 -32.88 9.26
N LEU A 37 18.34 -31.90 8.55
CA LEU A 37 19.54 -32.10 7.74
C LEU A 37 20.71 -32.58 8.60
N VAL A 38 20.97 -31.92 9.73
CA VAL A 38 22.04 -32.28 10.66
C VAL A 38 21.84 -33.72 11.18
N ALA A 39 20.60 -34.10 11.51
CA ALA A 39 20.27 -35.45 11.94
C ALA A 39 20.54 -36.52 10.85
N ALA A 40 20.20 -36.22 9.59
CA ALA A 40 20.46 -37.12 8.46
C ALA A 40 21.97 -37.27 8.17
N VAL A 41 22.74 -36.18 8.28
CA VAL A 41 24.20 -36.20 8.14
C VAL A 41 24.83 -37.02 9.28
N ALA A 42 24.40 -36.80 10.53
CA ALA A 42 24.88 -37.56 11.69
C ALA A 42 24.56 -39.06 11.57
N SER A 43 23.45 -39.40 10.91
CA SER A 43 23.04 -40.78 10.62
C SER A 43 23.70 -41.39 9.37
N ASN A 44 24.65 -40.66 8.75
CA ASN A 44 25.39 -41.07 7.54
C ASN A 44 24.50 -41.36 6.30
N GLN A 45 23.31 -40.76 6.23
CA GLN A 45 22.35 -40.94 5.14
C GLN A 45 22.57 -39.88 4.04
N LEU A 46 23.61 -40.05 3.24
CA LEU A 46 24.07 -39.05 2.26
C LEU A 46 23.00 -38.61 1.23
N SER A 47 22.14 -39.52 0.76
CA SER A 47 21.07 -39.21 -0.19
C SER A 47 19.95 -38.39 0.44
N VAL A 48 19.52 -38.77 1.66
CA VAL A 48 18.54 -38.04 2.47
C VAL A 48 19.10 -36.64 2.79
N ALA A 49 20.35 -36.55 3.22
CA ALA A 49 21.01 -35.28 3.53
C ALA A 49 21.04 -34.33 2.33
N ARG A 50 21.33 -34.81 1.12
CA ARG A 50 21.29 -33.97 -0.10
C ARG A 50 19.89 -33.41 -0.38
N MET A 51 18.86 -34.24 -0.25
CA MET A 51 17.47 -33.82 -0.46
C MET A 51 17.04 -32.78 0.58
N LYS A 52 17.37 -33.01 1.86
CA LYS A 52 17.11 -32.05 2.95
C LYS A 52 17.87 -30.73 2.79
N ALA A 53 19.10 -30.78 2.28
CA ALA A 53 19.89 -29.58 1.98
C ALA A 53 19.26 -28.74 0.86
N GLN A 54 18.74 -29.37 -0.19
CA GLN A 54 18.04 -28.67 -1.27
C GLN A 54 16.78 -27.97 -0.75
N ILE A 55 15.98 -28.65 0.07
CA ILE A 55 14.78 -28.06 0.69
C ILE A 55 15.15 -26.90 1.61
N ALA A 56 16.16 -27.03 2.46
CA ALA A 56 16.63 -25.94 3.31
C ALA A 56 17.12 -24.72 2.48
N GLN A 57 17.75 -24.96 1.33
CA GLN A 57 18.18 -23.90 0.40
C GLN A 57 16.98 -23.20 -0.27
N GLU A 58 15.98 -23.95 -0.71
CA GLU A 58 14.75 -23.42 -1.29
C GLU A 58 13.93 -22.61 -0.27
N LEU A 59 13.79 -23.11 0.95
CA LEU A 59 13.16 -22.41 2.08
C LEU A 59 13.90 -21.12 2.42
N GLY A 60 15.23 -21.16 2.51
CA GLY A 60 16.05 -19.97 2.73
C GLY A 60 15.94 -18.94 1.58
N GLY A 61 15.80 -19.41 0.34
CA GLY A 61 15.53 -18.57 -0.82
C GLY A 61 14.16 -17.90 -0.77
N ALA A 62 13.13 -18.63 -0.37
CA ALA A 62 11.78 -18.13 -0.18
C ALA A 62 11.73 -17.06 0.93
N LEU A 63 12.36 -17.32 2.08
CA LEU A 63 12.51 -16.34 3.18
C LEU A 63 13.20 -15.05 2.74
N ARG A 64 14.26 -15.12 1.93
CA ARG A 64 14.92 -13.92 1.40
C ARG A 64 14.02 -13.13 0.42
N ARG A 65 13.15 -13.80 -0.34
CA ARG A 65 12.16 -13.13 -1.20
C ARG A 65 11.08 -12.47 -0.35
N LEU A 66 10.56 -13.18 0.66
CA LEU A 66 9.63 -12.67 1.65
C LEU A 66 10.16 -11.38 2.30
N HIS A 67 11.39 -11.38 2.83
CA HIS A 67 11.99 -10.18 3.43
C HIS A 67 12.14 -8.98 2.48
N ARG A 68 12.58 -9.23 1.23
CA ARG A 68 12.72 -8.13 0.26
C ARG A 68 11.38 -7.52 -0.11
N PHE A 69 10.36 -8.36 -0.27
CA PHE A 69 9.01 -7.92 -0.59
C PHE A 69 8.36 -7.20 0.59
N GLU A 70 8.54 -7.74 1.81
CA GLU A 70 8.12 -7.12 3.06
C GLU A 70 8.62 -5.68 3.16
N ASN A 71 9.93 -5.46 3.04
CA ASN A 71 10.53 -4.14 3.16
C ASN A 71 9.95 -3.18 2.11
N ARG A 72 9.70 -3.65 0.89
CA ARG A 72 9.08 -2.82 -0.17
C ARG A 72 7.65 -2.45 0.16
N ASN A 73 6.83 -3.40 0.60
CA ASN A 73 5.43 -3.14 0.92
C ASN A 73 5.26 -2.32 2.19
N LYS A 74 6.08 -2.53 3.22
CA LYS A 74 6.10 -1.71 4.43
C LYS A 74 6.43 -0.25 4.11
N LEU A 75 7.47 -0.02 3.30
CA LEU A 75 7.82 1.34 2.86
C LEU A 75 6.72 1.97 2.00
N ARG A 76 6.10 1.19 1.11
CA ARG A 76 4.97 1.65 0.28
C ARG A 76 3.76 2.03 1.14
N ALA A 77 3.37 1.19 2.10
CA ALA A 77 2.28 1.44 3.01
C ALA A 77 2.53 2.68 3.89
N GLN A 78 3.73 2.81 4.46
CA GLN A 78 4.13 4.00 5.24
C GLN A 78 4.05 5.28 4.44
N ARG A 79 4.49 5.24 3.18
CA ARG A 79 4.41 6.38 2.26
C ARG A 79 2.96 6.75 1.97
N LEU A 80 2.12 5.79 1.59
CA LEU A 80 0.70 6.02 1.31
C LEU A 80 -0.03 6.58 2.55
N ALA A 81 0.22 6.04 3.74
CA ALA A 81 -0.38 6.52 4.99
C ALA A 81 0.04 7.95 5.34
N THR A 82 1.29 8.33 5.03
CA THR A 82 1.76 9.71 5.23
C THR A 82 1.11 10.66 4.23
N MET A 83 1.04 10.27 2.95
CA MET A 83 0.35 11.07 1.94
C MET A 83 -1.15 11.21 2.26
N ALA A 84 -1.81 10.17 2.73
CA ALA A 84 -3.22 10.25 3.12
C ALA A 84 -3.44 11.23 4.30
N ARG A 85 -2.55 11.20 5.30
CA ARG A 85 -2.55 12.21 6.38
C ARG A 85 -2.36 13.62 5.83
N ASP A 86 -1.39 13.82 4.95
CA ASP A 86 -1.14 15.13 4.35
C ASP A 86 -2.32 15.59 3.46
N ALA A 87 -2.97 14.70 2.72
CA ALA A 87 -4.16 15.03 1.93
C ALA A 87 -5.36 15.39 2.83
N SER A 88 -5.54 14.71 3.97
CA SER A 88 -6.61 14.99 4.94
C SER A 88 -6.53 16.39 5.55
N LEU A 89 -5.38 17.05 5.45
CA LEU A 89 -5.20 18.43 5.90
C LEU A 89 -6.16 19.40 5.21
N VAL A 90 -6.68 19.07 4.03
CA VAL A 90 -7.68 19.86 3.28
C VAL A 90 -8.88 20.26 4.14
N MET A 91 -9.23 19.44 5.13
CA MET A 91 -10.32 19.71 6.07
C MET A 91 -10.13 21.00 6.86
N ASN A 92 -8.88 21.40 7.11
CA ASN A 92 -8.57 22.62 7.82
C ASN A 92 -8.81 23.88 6.96
N GLY A 93 -9.01 23.74 5.64
CA GLY A 93 -9.32 24.85 4.74
C GLY A 93 -8.34 26.01 4.90
N GLU A 94 -8.86 27.21 5.13
CA GLU A 94 -8.06 28.40 5.35
C GLU A 94 -7.15 28.36 6.59
N ASP A 95 -7.34 27.49 7.58
CA ASP A 95 -6.49 27.46 8.78
C ASP A 95 -5.11 26.83 8.52
N LEU A 96 -4.88 26.31 7.32
CA LEU A 96 -3.60 25.74 6.93
C LEU A 96 -2.50 26.79 6.80
N SER A 97 -1.33 26.47 7.34
CA SER A 97 -0.11 27.19 7.00
C SER A 97 0.37 26.84 5.59
N LEU A 98 1.12 27.75 4.97
CA LEU A 98 1.68 27.56 3.62
C LEU A 98 2.45 26.24 3.50
N THR A 99 3.29 25.91 4.47
CA THR A 99 4.07 24.66 4.49
C THR A 99 3.17 23.42 4.51
N ARG A 100 2.09 23.44 5.29
CA ARG A 100 1.13 22.33 5.36
C ARG A 100 0.30 22.21 4.08
N MET A 101 -0.09 23.35 3.49
CA MET A 101 -0.74 23.40 2.19
C MET A 101 0.11 22.76 1.09
N VAL A 102 1.41 23.05 1.04
CA VAL A 102 2.32 22.46 0.04
C VAL A 102 2.40 20.94 0.18
N ARG A 103 2.45 20.41 1.41
CA ARG A 103 2.43 18.96 1.66
C ARG A 103 1.11 18.34 1.20
N MET A 104 -0.01 18.96 1.55
CA MET A 104 -1.34 18.54 1.11
C MET A 104 -1.46 18.46 -0.41
N TRP A 105 -1.03 19.49 -1.14
CA TRP A 105 -1.06 19.48 -2.61
C TRP A 105 -0.11 18.45 -3.23
N SER A 106 1.02 18.19 -2.58
CA SER A 106 1.96 17.14 -3.00
C SER A 106 1.32 15.75 -2.85
N ALA A 107 0.64 15.51 -1.74
CA ALA A 107 -0.11 14.27 -1.52
C ALA A 107 -1.28 14.11 -2.50
N TYR A 108 -2.06 15.17 -2.71
CA TYR A 108 -3.13 15.19 -3.72
C TYR A 108 -2.62 14.73 -5.09
N LYS A 109 -1.50 15.29 -5.56
CA LYS A 109 -0.91 14.95 -6.87
C LYS A 109 -0.53 13.47 -7.00
N VAL A 110 -0.16 12.82 -5.89
CA VAL A 110 0.16 11.39 -5.89
C VAL A 110 -1.09 10.56 -6.14
N PHE A 111 -2.18 10.85 -5.42
CA PHE A 111 -3.43 10.11 -5.55
C PHE A 111 -4.18 10.46 -6.85
N GLU A 112 -4.14 11.72 -7.30
CA GLU A 112 -4.64 12.16 -8.60
C GLU A 112 -4.06 11.33 -9.76
N ARG A 113 -2.77 11.00 -9.70
CA ARG A 113 -2.10 10.15 -10.71
C ARG A 113 -2.49 8.68 -10.64
N MET A 114 -3.06 8.25 -9.52
CA MET A 114 -3.54 6.88 -9.31
C MET A 114 -5.03 6.75 -9.65
N LEU A 115 -5.70 7.87 -9.93
CA LEU A 115 -7.14 7.90 -10.13
C LEU A 115 -7.52 7.13 -11.42
N PRO A 116 -8.44 6.15 -11.33
CA PRO A 116 -9.02 5.54 -12.52
C PRO A 116 -9.71 6.59 -13.39
N LEU A 117 -9.71 6.39 -14.71
CA LEU A 117 -10.33 7.33 -15.64
C LEU A 117 -11.81 7.56 -15.33
N GLU A 118 -12.54 6.49 -14.99
CA GLU A 118 -13.96 6.53 -14.62
C GLU A 118 -14.24 7.43 -13.40
N SER A 119 -13.36 7.40 -12.40
CA SER A 119 -13.47 8.28 -11.23
C SER A 119 -13.15 9.73 -11.60
N LEU A 120 -12.24 9.96 -12.55
CA LEU A 120 -11.91 11.30 -13.03
C LEU A 120 -13.09 11.90 -13.79
N GLU A 121 -13.71 11.11 -14.65
CA GLU A 121 -14.91 11.47 -15.42
C GLU A 121 -16.04 11.90 -14.47
N LYS A 122 -16.33 11.12 -13.43
CA LYS A 122 -17.32 11.49 -12.40
C LYS A 122 -17.03 12.82 -11.73
N ILE A 123 -15.77 13.11 -11.41
CA ILE A 123 -15.41 14.40 -10.81
C ILE A 123 -15.61 15.53 -11.82
N MET A 124 -15.28 15.29 -13.09
CA MET A 124 -15.39 16.27 -14.17
C MET A 124 -16.85 16.54 -14.58
N GLU A 125 -17.78 15.63 -14.32
CA GLU A 125 -19.22 15.81 -14.53
C GLU A 125 -19.88 16.75 -13.50
N ASN A 126 -19.21 17.02 -12.38
CA ASN A 126 -19.76 17.93 -11.37
C ASN A 126 -19.48 19.39 -11.72
N ASP A 127 -20.54 20.09 -12.12
CA ASP A 127 -20.52 21.52 -12.40
C ASP A 127 -20.25 22.36 -11.14
N LEU A 128 -19.63 23.51 -11.33
CA LEU A 128 -19.43 24.49 -10.27
C LEU A 128 -20.72 25.23 -9.93
N ALA A 129 -21.07 25.28 -8.66
CA ALA A 129 -22.16 26.15 -8.20
C ALA A 129 -21.81 27.63 -8.51
N PRO A 130 -22.71 28.47 -9.04
CA PRO A 130 -22.36 29.84 -9.48
C PRO A 130 -21.66 30.69 -8.41
N GLY A 131 -22.00 30.50 -7.13
CA GLY A 131 -21.39 31.22 -6.02
C GLY A 131 -20.06 30.67 -5.52
N SER A 132 -19.52 29.60 -6.08
CA SER A 132 -18.18 29.07 -5.72
C SER A 132 -17.05 29.79 -6.45
N ARG A 133 -17.36 30.65 -7.41
CA ARG A 133 -16.39 31.36 -8.25
C ARG A 133 -15.86 32.64 -7.60
N ALA A 134 -16.57 33.21 -6.65
CA ALA A 134 -16.22 34.49 -6.07
C ALA A 134 -14.89 34.46 -5.29
N ALA A 135 -14.10 35.52 -5.43
CA ALA A 135 -12.82 35.72 -4.77
C ALA A 135 -12.92 35.60 -3.24
N ASP A 136 -14.05 36.02 -2.67
CA ASP A 136 -14.33 35.97 -1.24
C ASP A 136 -14.37 34.54 -0.67
N GLN A 137 -14.51 33.51 -1.52
CA GLN A 137 -14.49 32.11 -1.15
C GLN A 137 -13.08 31.60 -0.82
N PHE A 138 -12.03 32.39 -1.10
CA PHE A 138 -10.63 31.95 -1.05
C PHE A 138 -9.75 32.83 -0.16
N VAL A 139 -8.61 32.26 0.25
CA VAL A 139 -7.50 32.97 0.87
C VAL A 139 -6.21 32.69 0.11
N ASN A 140 -5.44 33.74 -0.13
CA ASN A 140 -4.11 33.62 -0.73
C ASN A 140 -3.10 33.31 0.37
N LYS A 141 -2.57 32.07 0.37
CA LYS A 141 -1.57 31.66 1.37
C LYS A 141 -0.14 32.03 1.00
N ALA A 142 0.11 32.32 -0.27
CA ALA A 142 1.43 32.79 -0.71
C ALA A 142 1.61 34.27 -0.40
N ASP A 143 0.55 35.06 -0.53
CA ASP A 143 0.53 36.49 -0.21
C ASP A 143 -0.80 36.88 0.47
N PRO A 144 -0.88 36.87 1.81
CA PRO A 144 -2.10 37.14 2.55
C PRO A 144 -2.64 38.57 2.43
N GLN A 145 -1.83 39.53 1.97
CA GLN A 145 -2.25 40.93 1.80
C GLN A 145 -2.89 41.17 0.43
N SER A 146 -2.69 40.24 -0.52
CA SER A 146 -3.27 40.30 -1.84
C SER A 146 -4.68 39.71 -1.84
N GLU A 147 -5.61 40.42 -2.47
CA GLU A 147 -6.94 39.90 -2.76
C GLU A 147 -6.87 38.71 -3.71
N CYS A 148 -7.79 37.75 -3.54
CA CYS A 148 -7.92 36.64 -4.47
C CYS A 148 -8.63 37.12 -5.75
N GLU A 149 -8.33 36.47 -6.86
CA GLU A 149 -9.09 36.66 -8.10
C GLU A 149 -10.36 35.81 -8.09
N ASP A 150 -11.38 36.24 -8.84
CA ASP A 150 -12.52 35.39 -9.16
C ASP A 150 -12.07 34.21 -10.05
N VAL A 151 -12.75 33.07 -9.92
CA VAL A 151 -12.55 31.90 -10.76
C VAL A 151 -13.06 32.21 -12.18
N PRO A 152 -12.20 32.11 -13.23
CA PRO A 152 -12.62 32.39 -14.61
C PRO A 152 -13.73 31.46 -15.07
N ASP A 153 -14.56 31.94 -16.01
CA ASP A 153 -15.64 31.14 -16.61
C ASP A 153 -15.14 29.88 -17.31
N THR A 154 -13.89 29.85 -17.76
CA THR A 154 -13.25 28.68 -18.37
C THR A 154 -12.98 27.51 -17.41
N VAL A 155 -13.22 27.69 -16.12
CA VAL A 155 -13.15 26.62 -15.12
C VAL A 155 -14.55 26.04 -14.96
N ASP A 156 -14.84 24.91 -15.61
CA ASP A 156 -16.22 24.43 -15.76
C ASP A 156 -16.65 23.47 -14.64
N ASN A 157 -15.71 22.67 -14.11
CA ASN A 157 -16.00 21.63 -13.13
C ASN A 157 -15.08 21.67 -11.90
N GLU A 158 -15.40 20.83 -10.92
CA GLU A 158 -14.66 20.74 -9.65
C GLU A 158 -13.18 20.37 -9.83
N HIS A 159 -12.85 19.50 -10.79
CA HIS A 159 -11.47 19.12 -11.06
C HIS A 159 -10.65 20.32 -11.56
N MET A 160 -11.20 21.09 -12.50
CA MET A 160 -10.57 22.30 -13.01
C MET A 160 -10.43 23.37 -11.91
N LEU A 161 -11.42 23.48 -11.02
CA LEU A 161 -11.35 24.38 -9.86
C LEU A 161 -10.17 24.03 -8.97
N VAL A 162 -10.00 22.76 -8.60
CA VAL A 162 -8.85 22.33 -7.80
C VAL A 162 -7.53 22.64 -8.52
N GLY A 163 -7.46 22.41 -9.84
CA GLY A 163 -6.31 22.77 -10.65
C GLY A 163 -5.99 24.28 -10.63
N TRP A 164 -7.00 25.12 -10.73
CA TRP A 164 -6.86 26.58 -10.67
C TRP A 164 -6.38 27.07 -9.29
N ILE A 165 -7.01 26.59 -8.21
CA ILE A 165 -6.65 26.93 -6.82
C ILE A 165 -5.20 26.54 -6.53
N LYS A 166 -4.79 25.34 -6.96
CA LYS A 166 -3.42 24.83 -6.80
C LYS A 166 -2.40 25.71 -7.51
N ARG A 167 -2.70 26.19 -8.73
CA ARG A 167 -1.81 27.11 -9.47
C ARG A 167 -1.70 28.47 -8.79
N LYS A 168 -2.82 29.01 -8.31
CA LYS A 168 -2.87 30.30 -7.60
C LYS A 168 -2.33 30.25 -6.17
N ARG A 169 -2.11 29.05 -5.62
CA ARG A 169 -1.72 28.82 -4.20
C ARG A 169 -2.76 29.35 -3.22
N TYR A 170 -4.02 29.24 -3.60
CA TYR A 170 -5.14 29.62 -2.76
C TYR A 170 -5.59 28.43 -1.91
N LEU A 171 -6.41 28.71 -0.91
CA LEU A 171 -7.23 27.74 -0.20
C LEU A 171 -8.65 28.26 -0.10
N ALA A 172 -9.64 27.37 -0.19
CA ALA A 172 -11.01 27.78 0.09
C ALA A 172 -11.22 28.00 1.60
N LYS A 173 -11.94 29.07 1.94
CA LYS A 173 -12.38 29.34 3.30
C LYS A 173 -13.35 28.28 3.76
N ARG A 174 -13.25 27.88 5.02
CA ARG A 174 -14.04 26.75 5.52
C ARG A 174 -15.54 27.09 5.49
N GLY A 175 -16.37 26.13 5.10
CA GLY A 175 -17.83 26.29 5.05
C GLY A 175 -18.39 26.96 3.80
N THR A 176 -17.52 27.55 2.97
CA THR A 176 -17.86 28.14 1.67
C THR A 176 -18.31 27.10 0.63
N ARG A 177 -18.88 27.57 -0.48
CA ARG A 177 -19.29 26.69 -1.58
C ARG A 177 -18.07 26.07 -2.26
N ALA A 178 -17.03 26.88 -2.50
CA ALA A 178 -15.77 26.41 -3.05
C ALA A 178 -15.11 25.33 -2.17
N TYR A 179 -15.15 25.49 -0.84
CA TYR A 179 -14.64 24.48 0.08
C TYR A 179 -15.36 23.14 -0.06
N ARG A 180 -16.69 23.13 -0.24
CA ARG A 180 -17.45 21.88 -0.43
C ARG A 180 -17.02 21.13 -1.70
N HIS A 181 -16.85 21.84 -2.82
CA HIS A 181 -16.35 21.25 -4.06
C HIS A 181 -14.94 20.65 -3.87
N ILE A 182 -14.03 21.38 -3.22
CA ILE A 182 -12.68 20.86 -2.94
C ILE A 182 -12.74 19.61 -2.06
N ILE A 183 -13.54 19.63 -0.99
CA ILE A 183 -13.69 18.46 -0.10
C ILE A 183 -14.25 17.26 -0.87
N HIS A 184 -15.22 17.48 -1.76
CA HIS A 184 -15.78 16.43 -2.60
C HIS A 184 -14.72 15.77 -3.49
N VAL A 185 -13.93 16.56 -4.22
CA VAL A 185 -12.81 16.05 -5.04
C VAL A 185 -11.80 15.27 -4.20
N PHE A 186 -11.45 15.78 -3.01
CA PHE A 186 -10.53 15.08 -2.11
C PHE A 186 -11.13 13.79 -1.53
N HIS A 187 -12.44 13.70 -1.41
CA HIS A 187 -13.13 12.48 -0.99
C HIS A 187 -13.05 11.40 -2.07
N GLU A 188 -13.38 11.74 -3.33
CA GLU A 188 -13.25 10.82 -4.47
C GLU A 188 -11.81 10.29 -4.63
N ILE A 189 -10.83 11.14 -4.38
CA ILE A 189 -9.41 10.76 -4.40
C ILE A 189 -9.06 9.84 -3.21
N ALA A 190 -9.69 10.03 -2.05
CA ALA A 190 -9.47 9.17 -0.89
C ALA A 190 -9.92 7.73 -1.16
N GLU A 191 -10.99 7.53 -1.93
CA GLU A 191 -11.46 6.21 -2.38
C GLU A 191 -10.39 5.45 -3.15
N VAL A 192 -9.69 6.13 -4.05
CA VAL A 192 -8.57 5.57 -4.81
C VAL A 192 -7.41 5.20 -3.88
N GLY A 193 -7.14 6.04 -2.88
CA GLY A 193 -6.19 5.74 -1.82
C GLY A 193 -6.53 4.44 -1.08
N ARG A 194 -7.82 4.19 -0.80
CA ARG A 194 -8.28 2.92 -0.19
C ARG A 194 -8.04 1.74 -1.13
N HIS A 195 -8.40 1.86 -2.39
CA HIS A 195 -8.23 0.77 -3.36
C HIS A 195 -6.75 0.41 -3.60
N GLU A 196 -5.85 1.38 -3.64
CA GLU A 196 -4.41 1.12 -3.74
C GLU A 196 -3.86 0.44 -2.49
N VAL A 197 -4.44 0.69 -1.31
CA VAL A 197 -4.11 -0.03 -0.07
C VAL A 197 -4.59 -1.48 -0.15
N GLU A 198 -5.82 -1.74 -0.59
CA GLU A 198 -6.35 -3.10 -0.80
C GLU A 198 -5.50 -3.91 -1.78
N LYS A 199 -4.92 -3.27 -2.81
CA LYS A 199 -3.97 -3.94 -3.72
C LYS A 199 -2.70 -4.37 -3.01
N VAL A 200 -2.18 -3.55 -2.09
CA VAL A 200 -1.00 -3.92 -1.29
C VAL A 200 -1.32 -5.11 -0.39
N GLU A 201 -2.50 -5.15 0.21
CA GLU A 201 -2.97 -6.27 1.04
C GLU A 201 -3.15 -7.56 0.23
N ARG A 202 -3.85 -7.50 -0.90
CA ARG A 202 -3.98 -8.66 -1.80
C ARG A 202 -2.62 -9.19 -2.24
N SER A 203 -1.68 -8.30 -2.55
CA SER A 203 -0.33 -8.69 -2.92
C SER A 203 0.42 -9.36 -1.75
N MET A 204 0.10 -9.00 -0.50
CA MET A 204 0.60 -9.71 0.67
C MET A 204 -0.05 -11.09 0.84
N ASP A 205 -1.35 -11.22 0.63
CA ASP A 205 -2.06 -12.49 0.74
C ASP A 205 -1.69 -13.49 -0.38
N GLU A 206 -1.52 -13.02 -1.62
CA GLU A 206 -0.98 -13.83 -2.72
C GLU A 206 0.42 -14.36 -2.37
N MET A 207 1.24 -13.52 -1.74
CA MET A 207 2.59 -13.89 -1.34
C MET A 207 2.57 -14.84 -0.14
N ARG A 208 1.62 -14.70 0.79
CA ARG A 208 1.34 -15.71 1.82
C ARG A 208 1.01 -17.04 1.21
N GLU A 209 0.07 -17.08 0.28
CA GLU A 209 -0.35 -18.31 -0.37
C GLU A 209 0.81 -18.96 -1.13
N GLY A 210 1.57 -18.19 -1.91
CA GLY A 210 2.77 -18.67 -2.59
C GLY A 210 3.83 -19.21 -1.62
N THR A 211 3.98 -18.56 -0.46
CA THR A 211 4.91 -18.99 0.59
C THR A 211 4.41 -20.27 1.28
N PHE A 212 3.12 -20.37 1.60
CA PHE A 212 2.51 -21.58 2.17
C PHE A 212 2.55 -22.78 1.22
N LYS A 213 2.43 -22.57 -0.10
CA LYS A 213 2.63 -23.63 -1.11
C LYS A 213 4.04 -24.20 -1.04
N VAL A 214 5.06 -23.34 -0.97
CA VAL A 214 6.47 -23.77 -0.83
C VAL A 214 6.74 -24.37 0.55
N TRP A 215 6.05 -23.90 1.59
CA TRP A 215 6.25 -24.34 2.96
C TRP A 215 5.36 -25.51 3.38
N ASN A 216 4.52 -26.05 2.49
CA ASN A 216 3.49 -27.03 2.85
C ASN A 216 4.08 -28.14 3.73
N PRO A 217 3.59 -28.32 4.98
CA PRO A 217 4.12 -29.29 5.92
C PRO A 217 4.17 -30.69 5.33
N LEU A 218 3.22 -31.07 4.47
CA LEU A 218 3.23 -32.36 3.79
C LEU A 218 4.40 -32.52 2.82
N ILE A 219 4.90 -31.45 2.20
CA ILE A 219 6.09 -31.51 1.32
C ILE A 219 7.38 -31.60 2.17
N ILE A 220 7.40 -30.91 3.32
CA ILE A 220 8.54 -30.91 4.24
C ILE A 220 8.59 -32.21 5.07
N SER A 221 7.44 -32.76 5.49
CA SER A 221 7.32 -33.97 6.29
C SER A 221 7.19 -35.25 5.46
N ALA A 222 6.84 -35.16 4.17
CA ALA A 222 6.96 -36.29 3.23
C ALA A 222 8.38 -36.40 2.65
N LEU A 223 9.36 -35.74 3.28
CA LEU A 223 10.75 -36.10 3.09
C LEU A 223 10.89 -37.58 3.44
N PRO A 224 11.31 -38.43 2.49
CA PRO A 224 11.24 -39.85 2.70
C PRO A 224 12.22 -40.23 3.81
N ASP A 225 11.78 -41.07 4.75
CA ASP A 225 12.66 -41.73 5.69
C ASP A 225 13.67 -42.60 4.90
N SER A 226 14.76 -43.01 5.54
CA SER A 226 15.85 -43.75 4.89
C SER A 226 15.40 -44.95 4.04
N LEU A 227 14.30 -45.61 4.44
CA LEU A 227 13.64 -46.70 3.74
C LEU A 227 12.94 -46.28 2.43
N ASP A 228 12.31 -45.11 2.39
CA ASP A 228 11.61 -44.62 1.21
C ASP A 228 12.57 -43.94 0.22
N VAL A 229 13.68 -43.38 0.67
CA VAL A 229 14.72 -42.85 -0.24
C VAL A 229 15.38 -43.96 -1.05
N GLN A 230 15.61 -45.14 -0.48
CA GLN A 230 16.11 -46.28 -1.26
C GLN A 230 15.10 -46.77 -2.31
N LYS A 231 13.80 -46.73 -2.00
CA LYS A 231 12.73 -47.04 -2.96
C LYS A 231 12.61 -45.99 -4.07
N ILE A 232 12.74 -44.70 -3.75
CA ILE A 232 12.67 -43.61 -4.73
C ILE A 232 13.91 -43.60 -5.63
N LEU A 233 15.11 -43.85 -5.08
CA LEU A 233 16.33 -43.99 -5.87
C LEU A 233 16.32 -45.25 -6.75
N SER A 234 15.75 -46.35 -6.29
CA SER A 234 15.59 -47.59 -7.09
C SER A 234 14.44 -47.53 -8.10
N ALA A 235 13.39 -46.73 -7.85
CA ALA A 235 12.32 -46.45 -8.80
C ALA A 235 12.75 -45.46 -9.91
N GLY A 236 13.88 -44.79 -9.74
CA GLY A 236 14.53 -43.99 -10.77
C GLY A 236 13.97 -42.57 -10.89
N ILE A 237 14.90 -41.61 -10.91
CA ILE A 237 14.70 -40.27 -11.44
C ILE A 237 14.21 -40.42 -12.90
N LYS A 238 12.90 -40.44 -13.12
CA LYS A 238 12.31 -40.42 -14.46
C LYS A 238 11.27 -39.34 -14.72
N SER A 239 10.94 -38.50 -13.74
CA SER A 239 10.19 -37.25 -14.03
C SER A 239 10.21 -36.27 -12.86
N LEU A 240 11.21 -35.38 -12.85
CA LEU A 240 11.08 -33.99 -12.43
C LEU A 240 11.87 -33.15 -13.43
#